data_AF-A0A1Q7GT33-F1
#
_entry.id   AF-A0A1Q7GT33-F1
#
_cell.length_a   1.000
_cell.length_b   1.000
_cell.length_c   1.000
_cell.angle_alpha   90.00
_cell.angle_beta   90.00
_cell.angle_gamma   90.00
#
_symmetry.space_group_name_H-M   'P 1'
#
loop_
_entity.id
_entity.type
_entity.pdbx_description
1 polymer ?
#
loop_
_entity_poly.entity_id
_entity_poly.type
_entity_poly.pdbx_seq_one_letter_code
_entity_poly.pdbx_strand_id
1 'polypeptide(L)'
;MAPPLVCLTNVYILGNMPNRKTPYMFQYLFNIQRELDSSTALEVGYLGSRSYRLERMFDWNETIPGITGSVQSRKPYPEFTKVQEIGNVAEARYNSLAVKLTRRLHQGLSVLAGYTLSKSTDNGSGIRVLNGDTLFPQNSFCLDCEWGLSVFDVRHRFVSSILYELPFGEGKPYAKTGAAGAILGGWQISTIISKSSGFPRTAYVGTDRSNTGGGQDRPNVTGQDPVLPGDQRTIARWFNTDAYVLNAVGTFGNAGRNTFFGPGILNVDSSIIRNFRMRSKTLQFRLEAFNLFNNPIWNDPNTTLTSPLYGTITSTRKPMRELQLGLKFVF
;
A
#
# COMPACT_ATOMS: atom_id res chain seq x y z
N MET A 1 -45.84 28.22 32.71
CA MET A 1 -45.09 27.00 32.33
C MET A 1 -43.63 27.36 32.21
N ALA A 2 -42.75 26.80 33.03
CA ALA A 2 -41.31 26.92 32.79
C ALA A 2 -40.98 26.16 31.51
N PRO A 3 -40.07 26.67 30.65
CA PRO A 3 -39.65 25.94 29.47
C PRO A 3 -39.06 24.58 29.87
N PRO A 4 -39.28 23.52 29.06
CA PRO A 4 -38.74 22.20 29.37
C PRO A 4 -37.20 22.26 29.38
N LEU A 5 -36.62 21.70 30.44
CA LEU A 5 -35.17 21.56 30.55
C LEU A 5 -34.73 20.45 29.58
N VAL A 6 -33.96 20.82 28.55
CA VAL A 6 -33.40 19.85 27.61
C VAL A 6 -32.01 19.45 28.09
N CYS A 7 -31.89 18.26 28.65
CA CYS A 7 -30.59 17.67 28.99
C CYS A 7 -29.94 17.14 27.72
N LEU A 8 -28.89 17.83 27.25
CA LEU A 8 -28.06 17.34 26.16
C LEU A 8 -27.04 16.35 26.71
N THR A 9 -27.18 15.07 26.36
CA THR A 9 -26.31 13.99 26.87
C THR A 9 -25.23 13.55 25.88
N ASN A 10 -25.33 13.99 24.62
CA ASN A 10 -24.43 13.62 23.53
C ASN A 10 -24.00 14.84 22.71
N VAL A 11 -23.30 15.78 23.34
CA VAL A 11 -22.80 16.97 22.63
C VAL A 11 -21.47 16.64 21.97
N TYR A 12 -21.52 16.45 20.65
CA TYR A 12 -20.35 16.26 19.80
C TYR A 12 -19.97 17.60 19.14
N ILE A 13 -18.72 18.03 19.32
CA ILE A 13 -18.20 19.26 18.72
C ILE A 13 -17.27 18.93 17.55
N LEU A 14 -17.47 19.63 16.43
CA LEU A 14 -16.56 19.65 15.28
C LEU A 14 -15.82 20.99 15.27
N GLY A 15 -14.53 20.94 15.56
CA GLY A 15 -13.65 22.10 15.61
C GLY A 15 -12.65 22.14 14.45
N ASN A 16 -12.19 23.34 14.13
CA ASN A 16 -10.98 23.55 13.34
C ASN A 16 -9.98 24.30 14.21
N MET A 17 -8.72 23.87 14.17
CA MET A 17 -7.66 24.55 14.89
C MET A 17 -7.60 26.04 14.46
N PRO A 18 -7.76 27.02 15.37
CA PRO A 18 -7.96 28.43 14.99
C PRO A 18 -6.81 29.04 14.18
N ASN A 19 -5.59 28.55 14.38
CA ASN A 19 -4.36 29.03 13.74
C ASN A 19 -3.83 28.06 12.67
N ARG A 20 -4.73 27.33 11.99
CA ARG A 20 -4.39 26.39 10.91
C ARG A 20 -3.55 27.07 9.84
N LYS A 21 -2.38 26.51 9.56
CA LYS A 21 -1.44 26.98 8.54
C LYS A 21 -1.52 26.08 7.30
N THR A 22 -1.24 26.63 6.14
CA THR A 22 -1.17 25.83 4.91
C THR A 22 -0.11 24.72 5.04
N PRO A 23 -0.46 23.44 4.77
CA PRO A 23 0.51 22.36 4.67
C PRO A 23 1.53 22.66 3.57
N TYR A 24 2.79 22.22 3.75
CA TYR A 24 3.82 22.42 2.74
C TYR A 24 4.84 21.27 2.75
N MET A 25 5.57 21.14 1.65
CA MET A 25 6.56 20.08 1.45
C MET A 25 7.81 20.64 0.79
N PHE A 26 8.98 20.26 1.30
CA PHE A 26 10.23 20.39 0.57
C PHE A 26 10.51 19.10 -0.18
N GLN A 27 10.80 19.20 -1.47
CA GLN A 27 11.14 18.08 -2.33
C GLN A 27 12.52 18.29 -2.93
N TYR A 28 13.32 17.22 -2.94
CA TYR A 28 14.66 17.20 -3.48
C TYR A 28 14.75 16.05 -4.48
N LEU A 29 15.31 16.34 -5.66
CA LEU A 29 15.43 15.38 -6.75
C LEU A 29 16.85 15.46 -7.31
N PHE A 30 17.46 14.29 -7.50
CA PHE A 30 18.74 14.17 -8.18
C PHE A 30 18.70 12.96 -9.11
N ASN A 31 18.89 13.18 -10.41
CA ASN A 31 18.86 12.11 -11.41
C ASN A 31 20.13 12.13 -12.24
N ILE A 32 20.65 10.94 -12.54
CA ILE A 32 21.70 10.70 -13.53
C ILE A 32 21.12 9.80 -14.60
N GLN A 33 21.22 10.21 -15.85
CA GLN A 33 20.82 9.41 -17.01
C GLN A 33 22.04 9.15 -17.90
N ARG A 34 22.15 7.92 -18.40
CA ARG A 34 23.18 7.50 -19.33
C ARG A 34 22.60 6.63 -20.44
N GLU A 35 22.93 6.98 -21.68
CA GLU A 35 22.76 6.08 -22.82
C GLU A 35 23.78 4.95 -22.73
N LEU A 36 23.32 3.70 -22.79
CA LEU A 36 24.17 2.50 -22.72
C LEU A 36 24.54 2.00 -24.12
N ASP A 37 23.58 2.07 -25.05
CA ASP A 37 23.74 1.78 -26.47
C ASP A 37 22.70 2.62 -27.25
N SER A 38 22.71 2.55 -28.59
CA SER A 38 21.83 3.33 -29.48
C SER A 38 20.32 3.11 -29.29
N SER A 39 19.93 2.12 -28.49
CA SER A 39 18.55 1.72 -28.20
C SER A 39 18.21 1.69 -26.71
N THR A 40 19.20 1.74 -25.82
CA THR A 40 19.05 1.54 -24.36
C THR A 40 19.55 2.74 -23.57
N ALA A 41 18.72 3.25 -22.65
CA ALA A 41 19.11 4.23 -21.65
C ALA A 41 18.79 3.74 -20.23
N LEU A 42 19.66 4.11 -19.29
CA LEU A 42 19.51 3.88 -17.86
C LEU A 42 19.42 5.22 -17.13
N GLU A 43 18.48 5.33 -16.21
CA GLU A 43 18.30 6.48 -15.32
C GLU A 43 18.30 5.99 -13.87
N VAL A 44 19.06 6.66 -13.02
CA VAL A 44 19.10 6.42 -11.57
C VAL A 44 18.81 7.74 -10.88
N GLY A 45 17.80 7.72 -10.00
CA GLY A 45 17.27 8.90 -9.34
C GLY A 45 17.14 8.73 -7.84
N TYR A 46 17.39 9.80 -7.10
CA TYR A 46 17.01 9.93 -5.71
C TYR A 46 15.92 11.00 -5.58
N LEU A 47 14.83 10.66 -4.88
CA LEU A 47 13.75 11.57 -4.54
C LEU A 47 13.56 11.55 -3.03
N GLY A 48 13.70 12.72 -2.40
CA GLY A 48 13.43 12.93 -0.99
C GLY A 48 12.31 13.97 -0.81
N SER A 49 11.47 13.79 0.19
CA SER A 49 10.55 14.84 0.62
C SER A 49 10.38 14.92 2.14
N ARG A 50 10.12 16.13 2.61
CA ARG A 50 9.78 16.45 4.00
C ARG A 50 8.52 17.29 3.99
N SER A 51 7.44 16.72 4.51
CA SER A 51 6.13 17.35 4.60
C SER A 51 5.87 17.80 6.02
N TYR A 52 5.40 19.04 6.16
CA TYR A 52 5.13 19.66 7.44
C TYR A 52 3.70 20.18 7.47
N ARG A 53 3.15 20.29 8.69
CA ARG A 53 1.85 20.89 8.92
C ARG A 53 0.74 20.17 8.15
N LEU A 54 0.89 18.86 7.94
CA LEU A 54 -0.16 18.03 7.36
C LEU A 54 -1.35 17.95 8.33
N GLU A 55 -2.54 17.77 7.77
CA GLU A 55 -3.77 17.74 8.54
C GLU A 55 -4.04 16.34 9.10
N ARG A 56 -4.45 16.27 10.36
CA ARG A 56 -4.95 15.05 11.01
C ARG A 56 -6.12 15.39 11.93
N MET A 57 -7.06 14.45 12.05
CA MET A 57 -8.12 14.51 13.05
C MET A 57 -7.65 13.91 14.39
N PHE A 58 -8.00 14.56 15.49
CA PHE A 58 -7.75 14.09 16.85
C PHE A 58 -8.92 14.49 17.76
N ASP A 59 -9.07 13.80 18.89
CA ASP A 59 -10.08 14.15 19.89
C ASP A 59 -9.43 15.00 20.98
N TRP A 60 -9.70 16.30 20.97
CA TRP A 60 -9.18 17.22 21.98
C TRP A 60 -9.78 16.98 23.36
N ASN A 61 -10.93 16.29 23.41
CA ASN A 61 -11.60 15.89 24.64
C ASN A 61 -11.49 14.37 24.87
N GLU A 62 -10.38 13.78 24.45
CA GLU A 62 -10.11 12.37 24.65
C GLU A 62 -10.09 12.03 26.15
N THR A 63 -10.66 10.88 26.48
CA THR A 63 -10.72 10.39 27.86
C THR A 63 -9.34 9.94 28.32
N ILE A 64 -8.93 10.33 29.53
CA ILE A 64 -7.70 9.80 30.14
C ILE A 64 -7.90 8.30 30.45
N PRO A 65 -6.98 7.40 30.03
CA PRO A 65 -7.06 5.99 30.35
C PRO A 65 -7.17 5.73 31.84
N GLY A 66 -8.01 4.77 32.24
CA GLY A 66 -8.15 4.41 33.64
C GLY A 66 -9.30 3.46 33.93
N ILE A 67 -9.26 2.82 35.10
CA ILE A 67 -10.27 1.86 35.54
C ILE A 67 -11.32 2.46 36.49
N THR A 68 -11.06 3.65 37.04
CA THR A 68 -11.92 4.29 38.03
C THR A 68 -12.74 5.40 37.40
N GLY A 69 -14.03 5.47 37.73
CA GLY A 69 -14.97 6.42 37.14
C GLY A 69 -15.54 5.97 35.79
N SER A 70 -16.46 6.77 35.24
CA SER A 70 -16.98 6.55 33.89
C SER A 70 -16.04 7.15 32.83
N VAL A 71 -16.11 6.65 31.60
CA VAL A 71 -15.39 7.21 30.44
C VAL A 71 -15.61 8.72 30.33
N GLN A 72 -16.85 9.18 30.58
CA GLN A 72 -17.22 10.59 30.51
C GLN A 72 -16.59 11.43 31.63
N SER A 73 -16.58 10.92 32.86
CA SER A 73 -16.04 11.65 34.03
C SER A 73 -14.53 11.90 33.97
N ARG A 74 -13.81 11.14 33.14
CA ARG A 74 -12.35 11.25 32.93
C ARG A 74 -11.97 12.10 31.70
N LYS A 75 -12.94 12.71 31.02
CA LYS A 75 -12.67 13.66 29.95
C LYS A 75 -12.25 15.02 30.52
N PRO A 76 -11.38 15.78 29.84
CA PRO A 76 -11.08 17.16 30.23
C PRO A 76 -12.32 18.05 30.35
N TYR A 77 -13.30 17.85 29.47
CA TYR A 77 -14.60 18.53 29.45
C TYR A 77 -15.74 17.49 29.50
N PRO A 78 -16.13 17.01 30.69
CA PRO A 78 -17.17 15.98 30.88
C PRO A 78 -18.57 16.36 30.40
N GLU A 79 -18.81 17.62 30.04
CA GLU A 79 -20.05 18.09 29.43
C GLU A 79 -20.16 17.76 27.93
N PHE A 80 -19.03 17.46 27.27
CA PHE A 80 -18.97 17.11 25.84
C PHE A 80 -18.56 15.65 25.64
N THR A 81 -19.18 14.95 24.69
CA THR A 81 -18.82 13.54 24.44
C THR A 81 -17.57 13.39 23.59
N LYS A 82 -17.37 14.29 22.62
CA LYS A 82 -16.19 14.34 21.76
C LYS A 82 -15.98 15.75 21.26
N VAL A 83 -14.71 16.16 21.19
CA VAL A 83 -14.31 17.41 20.52
C VAL A 83 -13.34 17.02 19.42
N GLN A 84 -13.88 16.70 18.25
CA GLN A 84 -13.05 16.35 17.10
C GLN A 84 -12.51 17.63 16.49
N GLU A 85 -11.19 17.76 16.44
CA GLU A 85 -10.52 18.85 15.77
C GLU A 85 -9.74 18.36 14.55
N ILE A 86 -9.63 19.23 13.55
CA ILE A 86 -8.65 19.11 12.47
C ILE A 86 -7.53 20.11 12.74
N GLY A 87 -6.30 19.61 12.87
CA GLY A 87 -5.11 20.44 13.07
C GLY A 87 -3.94 20.06 12.15
N ASN A 88 -3.03 21.00 11.94
CA ASN A 88 -1.80 20.81 11.17
C ASN A 88 -0.70 20.14 11.99
N VAL A 89 -1.01 18.97 12.54
CA VAL A 89 -0.20 18.29 13.54
C VAL A 89 0.57 17.09 12.98
N ALA A 90 0.32 16.74 11.72
CA ALA A 90 0.99 15.64 11.07
C ALA A 90 2.22 16.09 10.27
N GLU A 91 3.20 15.21 10.18
CA GLU A 91 4.42 15.36 9.41
C GLU A 91 4.73 14.04 8.69
N ALA A 92 5.39 14.14 7.53
CA ALA A 92 5.79 12.97 6.78
C ALA A 92 7.20 13.14 6.17
N ARG A 93 7.88 12.00 6.00
CA ARG A 93 9.24 11.93 5.47
C ARG A 93 9.27 10.80 4.45
N TYR A 94 9.68 11.10 3.23
CA TYR A 94 9.83 10.12 2.17
C TYR A 94 11.23 10.18 1.58
N ASN A 95 11.82 9.02 1.32
CA ASN A 95 13.09 8.90 0.62
C ASN A 95 12.99 7.72 -0.32
N SER A 96 13.48 7.87 -1.56
CA SER A 96 13.54 6.77 -2.51
C SER A 96 14.72 6.84 -3.44
N LEU A 97 15.24 5.67 -3.78
CA LEU A 97 16.08 5.43 -4.94
C LEU A 97 15.19 4.82 -6.03
N ALA A 98 15.20 5.40 -7.22
CA ALA A 98 14.52 4.90 -8.40
C ALA A 98 15.54 4.53 -9.48
N VAL A 99 15.35 3.39 -10.14
CA VAL A 99 16.13 2.95 -11.30
C VAL A 99 15.17 2.68 -12.43
N LYS A 100 15.44 3.25 -13.61
CA LYS A 100 14.63 3.08 -14.80
C LYS A 100 15.50 2.66 -15.98
N LEU A 101 15.14 1.57 -16.62
CA LEU A 101 15.74 1.08 -17.84
C LEU A 101 14.74 1.25 -18.98
N THR A 102 15.14 1.96 -20.03
CA THR A 102 14.35 2.10 -21.26
C THR A 102 15.15 1.55 -22.42
N ARG A 103 14.67 0.44 -23.00
CA ARG A 103 15.12 -0.07 -24.29
C ARG A 103 14.02 0.14 -25.31
N ARG A 104 14.28 0.99 -26.30
CA ARG A 104 13.41 1.18 -27.47
C ARG A 104 13.41 -0.08 -28.33
N LEU A 105 12.36 -0.26 -29.13
CA LEU A 105 12.25 -1.41 -30.02
C LEU A 105 13.44 -1.48 -30.98
N HIS A 106 14.31 -2.46 -30.76
CA HIS A 106 15.46 -2.74 -31.60
C HIS A 106 15.65 -4.25 -31.68
N GLN A 107 15.84 -4.77 -32.90
CA GLN A 107 15.94 -6.22 -33.16
C GLN A 107 14.78 -7.02 -32.55
N GLY A 108 13.58 -6.44 -32.54
CA GLY A 108 12.35 -7.07 -32.04
C GLY A 108 12.12 -6.96 -30.54
N LEU A 109 13.05 -6.42 -29.74
CA LEU A 109 12.88 -6.29 -28.29
C LEU A 109 12.68 -4.83 -27.86
N SER A 110 11.64 -4.58 -27.07
CA SER A 110 11.39 -3.33 -26.35
C SER A 110 11.17 -3.63 -24.87
N VAL A 111 11.79 -2.85 -23.98
CA VAL A 111 11.70 -3.03 -22.53
C VAL A 111 11.57 -1.67 -21.84
N LEU A 112 10.60 -1.56 -20.94
CA LEU A 112 10.53 -0.47 -19.96
C LEU A 112 10.48 -1.10 -18.57
N ALA A 113 11.53 -0.95 -17.79
CA ALA A 113 11.60 -1.47 -16.43
C ALA A 113 11.86 -0.34 -15.44
N GLY A 114 11.16 -0.37 -14.31
CA GLY A 114 11.32 0.55 -13.20
C GLY A 114 11.44 -0.20 -11.88
N TYR A 115 12.37 0.21 -11.04
CA TYR A 115 12.54 -0.27 -9.68
C TYR A 115 12.62 0.91 -8.72
N THR A 116 11.87 0.86 -7.63
CA THR A 116 11.92 1.83 -6.54
C THR A 116 12.21 1.11 -5.23
N LEU A 117 13.26 1.56 -4.54
CA LEU A 117 13.50 1.29 -3.14
C LEU A 117 13.10 2.55 -2.37
N SER A 118 12.12 2.48 -1.48
CA SER A 118 11.64 3.67 -0.75
C SER A 118 11.38 3.43 0.73
N LYS A 119 11.36 4.52 1.50
CA LYS A 119 10.90 4.53 2.88
C LYS A 119 10.07 5.79 3.13
N SER A 120 8.83 5.59 3.54
CA SER A 120 7.90 6.61 3.99
C SER A 120 7.60 6.44 5.49
N THR A 121 7.72 7.51 6.26
CA THR A 121 7.36 7.55 7.68
C THR A 121 6.52 8.78 7.97
N ASP A 122 5.52 8.64 8.83
CA ASP A 122 4.65 9.72 9.28
C ASP A 122 4.17 9.46 10.72
N ASN A 123 3.63 10.51 11.35
CA ASN A 123 2.80 10.42 12.56
C ASN A 123 1.30 10.49 12.26
N GLY A 124 0.94 10.42 10.98
CA GLY A 124 -0.43 10.40 10.48
C GLY A 124 -0.43 10.27 8.96
N SER A 125 -1.02 9.20 8.43
CA SER A 125 -0.98 8.91 7.00
C SER A 125 -2.13 9.56 6.24
N GLY A 126 -3.20 9.94 6.94
CA GLY A 126 -4.33 10.66 6.36
C GLY A 126 -5.05 11.55 7.36
N ILE A 127 -5.83 12.49 6.82
CA ILE A 127 -6.79 13.29 7.58
C ILE A 127 -8.00 12.45 8.02
N ARG A 128 -8.34 11.43 7.24
CA ARG A 128 -9.43 10.47 7.48
C ARG A 128 -8.87 9.05 7.47
N VAL A 129 -9.74 8.09 7.76
CA VAL A 129 -9.43 6.67 7.74
C VAL A 129 -8.83 6.28 6.39
N LEU A 130 -7.66 5.67 6.45
CA LEU A 130 -7.04 4.93 5.34
C LEU A 130 -6.89 3.48 5.77
N ASN A 131 -6.74 2.56 4.83
CA ASN A 131 -6.56 1.14 5.17
C ASN A 131 -5.27 0.92 5.99
N GLY A 132 -5.41 0.84 7.33
CA GLY A 132 -4.32 0.76 8.30
C GLY A 132 -4.07 2.02 9.15
N ASP A 133 -4.71 3.17 8.86
CA ASP A 133 -4.64 4.40 9.65
C ASP A 133 -6.04 4.78 10.12
N THR A 134 -6.24 4.83 11.43
CA THR A 134 -7.53 5.16 12.05
C THR A 134 -7.82 6.66 11.96
N LEU A 135 -9.08 7.04 12.16
CA LEU A 135 -9.50 8.45 12.12
C LEU A 135 -8.80 9.29 13.18
N PHE A 136 -8.60 8.70 14.36
CA PHE A 136 -7.93 9.30 15.50
C PHE A 136 -6.65 8.53 15.82
N PRO A 137 -5.62 9.20 16.35
CA PRO A 137 -4.49 8.50 16.97
C PRO A 137 -4.95 7.64 18.15
N GLN A 138 -4.10 6.75 18.66
CA GLN A 138 -4.40 6.04 19.90
C GLN A 138 -4.44 6.99 21.09
N ASN A 139 -3.59 8.02 21.06
CA ASN A 139 -3.53 9.06 22.07
C ASN A 139 -3.39 10.43 21.40
N SER A 140 -4.48 11.20 21.39
CA SER A 140 -4.60 12.56 20.87
C SER A 140 -3.72 13.56 21.63
N PHE A 141 -3.31 13.22 22.85
CA PHE A 141 -2.36 14.00 23.64
C PHE A 141 -0.89 13.64 23.36
N CYS A 142 -0.61 12.58 22.58
CA CYS A 142 0.74 12.22 22.16
C CYS A 142 0.81 11.90 20.66
N LEU A 143 0.75 12.93 19.82
CA LEU A 143 0.87 12.77 18.37
C LEU A 143 2.27 12.33 17.93
N ASP A 144 3.31 12.67 18.69
CA ASP A 144 4.67 12.15 18.42
C ASP A 144 4.78 10.65 18.71
N CYS A 145 3.89 10.06 19.52
CA CYS A 145 3.81 8.61 19.75
C CYS A 145 3.24 7.84 18.53
N GLU A 146 2.78 8.55 17.49
CA GLU A 146 2.22 7.97 16.28
C GLU A 146 3.24 7.83 15.14
N TRP A 147 4.48 8.31 15.33
CA TRP A 147 5.55 8.14 14.35
C TRP A 147 5.80 6.67 14.05
N GLY A 148 5.66 6.31 12.78
CA GLY A 148 5.88 4.96 12.27
C GLY A 148 6.10 4.98 10.76
N LEU A 149 6.15 3.80 10.14
CA LEU A 149 6.04 3.72 8.68
C LEU A 149 4.68 4.28 8.24
N SER A 150 4.62 4.96 7.11
CA SER A 150 3.34 5.33 6.52
C SER A 150 2.56 4.07 6.15
N VAL A 151 1.23 4.08 6.25
CA VAL A 151 0.41 2.89 5.91
C VAL A 151 0.51 2.48 4.43
N PHE A 152 0.94 3.42 3.59
CA PHE A 152 1.22 3.22 2.16
C PHE A 152 2.72 3.07 1.85
N ASP A 153 3.58 2.84 2.86
CA ASP A 153 4.99 2.52 2.63
C ASP A 153 5.11 1.22 1.83
N VAL A 154 5.84 1.26 0.72
CA VAL A 154 6.15 0.09 -0.11
C VAL A 154 7.65 0.09 -0.33
N ARG A 155 8.37 -0.67 0.52
CA ARG A 155 9.83 -0.70 0.52
C ARG A 155 10.43 -1.00 -0.85
N HIS A 156 9.90 -2.01 -1.56
CA HIS A 156 10.39 -2.41 -2.87
C HIS A 156 9.25 -2.44 -3.86
N ARG A 157 9.41 -1.80 -5.02
CA ARG A 157 8.46 -1.88 -6.13
C ARG A 157 9.20 -2.03 -7.44
N PHE A 158 8.90 -3.08 -8.18
CA PHE A 158 9.40 -3.36 -9.52
C PHE A 158 8.22 -3.48 -10.49
N VAL A 159 8.29 -2.77 -11.60
CA VAL A 159 7.34 -2.90 -12.71
C VAL A 159 8.13 -2.97 -14.01
N SER A 160 7.80 -3.93 -14.87
CA SER A 160 8.43 -4.05 -16.19
C SER A 160 7.39 -4.35 -17.26
N SER A 161 7.53 -3.71 -18.40
CA SER A 161 6.78 -3.98 -19.63
C SER A 161 7.76 -4.42 -20.70
N ILE A 162 7.58 -5.63 -21.22
CA ILE A 162 8.47 -6.26 -22.19
C ILE A 162 7.63 -6.60 -23.43
N LEU A 163 8.09 -6.19 -24.60
CA LEU A 163 7.53 -6.59 -25.89
C LEU A 163 8.63 -7.25 -26.71
N TYR A 164 8.37 -8.47 -27.18
CA TYR A 164 9.27 -9.20 -28.05
C TYR A 164 8.55 -9.66 -29.32
N GLU A 165 8.98 -9.13 -30.46
CA GLU A 165 8.59 -9.62 -31.79
C GLU A 165 9.46 -10.80 -32.16
N LEU A 166 8.85 -11.96 -32.43
CA LEU A 166 9.62 -13.15 -32.77
C LEU A 166 10.42 -12.94 -34.07
N PRO A 167 11.62 -13.52 -34.18
CA PRO A 167 12.55 -13.28 -35.28
C PRO A 167 12.21 -14.08 -36.55
N PHE A 168 10.92 -14.33 -36.81
CA PHE A 168 10.43 -15.12 -37.93
C PHE A 168 9.60 -14.28 -38.90
N GLY A 169 9.58 -14.66 -40.18
CA GLY A 169 8.75 -14.05 -41.20
C GLY A 169 9.46 -13.01 -42.05
N GLU A 170 8.67 -12.33 -42.87
CA GLU A 170 9.16 -11.31 -43.80
C GLU A 170 9.89 -10.18 -43.07
N GLY A 171 11.09 -9.83 -43.56
CA GLY A 171 11.94 -8.80 -42.95
C GLY A 171 12.62 -9.20 -41.63
N LYS A 172 12.48 -10.45 -41.17
CA LYS A 172 13.11 -10.98 -39.95
C LYS A 172 14.24 -11.97 -40.26
N PRO A 173 15.10 -12.34 -39.29
CA PRO A 173 16.26 -13.19 -39.55
C PRO A 173 15.94 -14.63 -40.01
N TYR A 174 14.85 -15.24 -39.51
CA TYR A 174 14.55 -16.66 -39.72
C TYR A 174 13.20 -16.87 -40.41
N ALA A 175 13.00 -18.06 -41.01
CA ALA A 175 11.74 -18.48 -41.68
C ALA A 175 11.10 -17.35 -42.51
N LYS A 176 11.85 -16.78 -43.45
CA LYS A 176 11.47 -15.53 -44.14
C LYS A 176 10.31 -15.70 -45.13
N THR A 177 10.21 -16.87 -45.75
CA THR A 177 9.29 -17.14 -46.87
C THR A 177 8.62 -18.50 -46.74
N GLY A 178 7.67 -18.79 -47.64
CA GLY A 178 6.95 -20.06 -47.70
C GLY A 178 5.99 -20.29 -46.52
N ALA A 179 5.52 -21.53 -46.39
CA ALA A 179 4.58 -21.91 -45.34
C ALA A 179 5.14 -21.65 -43.93
N ALA A 180 6.44 -21.89 -43.72
CA ALA A 180 7.12 -21.62 -42.46
C ALA A 180 7.05 -20.13 -42.07
N GLY A 181 7.30 -19.21 -43.01
CA GLY A 181 7.16 -17.77 -42.75
C GLY A 181 5.73 -17.33 -42.53
N ALA A 182 4.77 -17.91 -43.25
CA ALA A 182 3.35 -17.61 -43.08
C ALA A 182 2.78 -18.07 -41.72
N ILE A 183 3.31 -19.15 -41.15
CA ILE A 183 2.88 -19.70 -39.84
C ILE A 183 3.65 -19.06 -38.68
N LEU A 184 4.97 -18.87 -38.83
CA LEU A 184 5.84 -18.40 -37.76
C LEU A 184 6.00 -16.87 -37.73
N GLY A 185 5.72 -16.15 -38.81
CA GLY A 185 6.06 -14.71 -38.91
C GLY A 185 4.98 -13.70 -38.51
N GLY A 186 5.23 -12.83 -37.54
CA GLY A 186 4.22 -11.87 -37.03
C GLY A 186 3.65 -12.20 -35.64
N TRP A 187 4.27 -13.15 -34.93
CA TRP A 187 4.04 -13.37 -33.50
C TRP A 187 4.76 -12.31 -32.66
N GLN A 188 4.08 -11.84 -31.63
CA GLN A 188 4.59 -10.92 -30.63
C GLN A 188 4.21 -11.45 -29.24
N ILE A 189 5.11 -11.33 -28.28
CA ILE A 189 4.88 -11.64 -26.87
C ILE A 189 5.00 -10.33 -26.11
N SER A 190 3.98 -9.99 -25.31
CA SER A 190 4.00 -8.83 -24.43
C SER A 190 3.78 -9.29 -23.00
N THR A 191 4.65 -8.87 -22.08
CA THR A 191 4.61 -9.29 -20.68
C THR A 191 4.74 -8.08 -19.76
N ILE A 192 3.87 -8.00 -18.75
CA ILE A 192 3.95 -7.04 -17.67
C ILE A 192 4.26 -7.79 -16.38
N ILE A 193 5.34 -7.41 -15.71
CA ILE A 193 5.72 -7.94 -14.40
C ILE A 193 5.50 -6.83 -13.38
N SER A 194 4.74 -7.12 -12.32
CA SER A 194 4.56 -6.23 -11.17
C SER A 194 4.93 -6.99 -9.90
N LYS A 195 5.99 -6.55 -9.22
CA LYS A 195 6.42 -7.11 -7.95
C LYS A 195 6.54 -6.00 -6.91
N SER A 196 5.97 -6.18 -5.73
CA SER A 196 6.16 -5.23 -4.63
C SER A 196 6.19 -5.90 -3.27
N SER A 197 6.88 -5.29 -2.32
CA SER A 197 6.70 -5.61 -0.90
C SER A 197 5.26 -5.33 -0.47
N GLY A 198 4.85 -5.91 0.65
CA GLY A 198 3.55 -5.60 1.25
C GLY A 198 3.55 -4.25 1.94
N PHE A 199 2.35 -3.74 2.20
CA PHE A 199 2.14 -2.57 3.04
C PHE A 199 2.37 -2.92 4.51
N PRO A 200 2.85 -1.96 5.33
CA PRO A 200 2.98 -2.21 6.74
C PRO A 200 1.60 -2.25 7.44
N ARG A 201 1.59 -2.84 8.62
CA ARG A 201 0.39 -3.19 9.39
C ARG A 201 0.62 -2.93 10.88
N THR A 202 -0.46 -2.55 11.54
CA THR A 202 -0.51 -2.28 12.99
C THR A 202 -1.28 -3.40 13.66
N ALA A 203 -0.72 -3.93 14.76
CA ALA A 203 -1.44 -4.85 15.64
C ALA A 203 -2.41 -4.05 16.52
N TYR A 204 -3.64 -4.54 16.63
CA TYR A 204 -4.66 -3.95 17.49
C TYR A 204 -5.10 -4.96 18.53
N VAL A 205 -5.50 -4.48 19.69
CA VAL A 205 -6.08 -5.31 20.75
C VAL A 205 -7.41 -5.89 20.30
N GLY A 206 -8.28 -5.06 19.70
CA GLY A 206 -9.65 -5.42 19.32
C GLY A 206 -10.72 -5.15 20.37
N THR A 207 -10.32 -4.61 21.53
CA THR A 207 -11.20 -4.15 22.60
C THR A 207 -10.65 -2.86 23.20
N ASP A 208 -11.52 -2.05 23.79
CA ASP A 208 -11.13 -0.82 24.49
C ASP A 208 -10.60 -1.15 25.89
N ARG A 209 -9.32 -1.52 25.98
CA ARG A 209 -8.65 -1.84 27.24
C ARG A 209 -8.20 -0.59 27.98
N SER A 210 -7.85 0.47 27.26
CA SER A 210 -7.54 1.79 27.79
C SER A 210 -8.75 2.43 28.48
N ASN A 211 -9.97 1.97 28.13
CA ASN A 211 -11.24 2.44 28.68
C ASN A 211 -11.44 3.93 28.39
N THR A 212 -11.18 4.31 27.14
CA THR A 212 -11.26 5.70 26.66
C THR A 212 -12.47 5.95 25.75
N GLY A 213 -13.19 4.89 25.37
CA GLY A 213 -14.22 4.93 24.35
C GLY A 213 -13.68 4.99 22.92
N GLY A 214 -12.34 4.87 22.73
CA GLY A 214 -11.68 4.95 21.43
C GLY A 214 -11.65 3.63 20.65
N GLY A 215 -11.51 2.49 21.34
CA GLY A 215 -11.61 1.14 20.75
C GLY A 215 -10.55 0.75 19.73
N GLN A 216 -9.50 1.55 19.56
CA GLN A 216 -8.38 1.32 18.62
C GLN A 216 -7.05 1.17 19.36
N ASP A 217 -7.08 0.47 20.49
CA ASP A 217 -5.89 0.24 21.30
C ASP A 217 -4.88 -0.63 20.56
N ARG A 218 -3.62 -0.19 20.56
CA ARG A 218 -2.45 -0.99 20.24
C ARG A 218 -2.03 -1.80 21.47
N PRO A 219 -1.51 -3.04 21.31
CA PRO A 219 -1.05 -3.90 22.38
C PRO A 219 0.29 -3.42 22.98
N ASN A 220 0.80 -4.13 23.98
CA ASN A 220 2.20 -4.01 24.41
C ASN A 220 3.13 -4.89 23.57
N VAL A 221 4.36 -4.46 23.35
CA VAL A 221 5.42 -5.30 22.77
C VAL A 221 6.06 -6.20 23.83
N THR A 222 6.41 -7.42 23.44
CA THR A 222 7.14 -8.38 24.30
C THR A 222 8.66 -8.26 24.17
N GLY A 223 9.14 -7.52 23.17
CA GLY A 223 10.56 -7.41 22.80
C GLY A 223 10.99 -8.35 21.67
N GLN A 224 10.11 -9.24 21.21
CA GLN A 224 10.39 -10.07 20.03
C GLN A 224 10.19 -9.30 18.72
N ASP A 225 10.89 -9.71 17.66
CA ASP A 225 10.68 -9.17 16.31
C ASP A 225 9.28 -9.59 15.81
N PRO A 226 8.41 -8.65 15.41
CA PRO A 226 7.10 -8.97 14.86
C PRO A 226 7.17 -9.55 13.44
N VAL A 227 8.30 -9.45 12.74
CA VAL A 227 8.46 -9.96 11.38
C VAL A 227 9.03 -11.38 11.42
N LEU A 228 8.24 -12.35 10.96
CA LEU A 228 8.74 -13.71 10.81
C LEU A 228 9.74 -13.82 9.64
N PRO A 229 10.78 -14.67 9.79
CA PRO A 229 11.56 -15.19 8.68
C PRO A 229 10.68 -15.76 7.57
N GLY A 230 11.16 -15.70 6.32
CA GLY A 230 10.36 -16.07 5.15
C GLY A 230 9.92 -17.53 5.12
N ASP A 231 10.74 -18.44 5.64
CA ASP A 231 10.49 -19.88 5.77
C ASP A 231 9.47 -20.22 6.87
N GLN A 232 9.31 -19.35 7.87
CA GLN A 232 8.33 -19.52 8.95
C GLN A 232 6.97 -18.88 8.61
N ARG A 233 6.92 -18.08 7.56
CA ARG A 233 5.73 -17.31 7.19
C ARG A 233 4.76 -18.15 6.39
N THR A 234 3.55 -18.33 6.93
CA THR A 234 2.46 -19.06 6.26
C THR A 234 1.16 -18.25 6.31
N ILE A 235 0.14 -18.68 5.57
CA ILE A 235 -1.20 -18.10 5.69
C ILE A 235 -1.84 -18.33 7.07
N ALA A 236 -1.38 -19.33 7.84
CA ALA A 236 -1.85 -19.59 9.20
C ALA A 236 -1.06 -18.78 10.26
N ARG A 237 0.12 -18.25 9.89
CA ARG A 237 0.96 -17.44 10.77
C ARG A 237 1.82 -16.50 9.92
N TRP A 238 1.28 -15.32 9.62
CA TRP A 238 1.92 -14.39 8.69
C TRP A 238 2.97 -13.49 9.35
N PHE A 239 2.82 -13.22 10.64
CA PHE A 239 3.74 -12.41 11.43
C PHE A 239 3.89 -13.04 12.82
N ASN A 240 4.87 -12.58 13.60
CA ASN A 240 5.13 -13.15 14.91
C ASN A 240 4.07 -12.63 15.89
N THR A 241 3.07 -13.45 16.15
CA THR A 241 1.98 -13.15 17.08
C THR A 241 2.46 -12.99 18.52
N ASP A 242 3.59 -13.60 18.88
CA ASP A 242 4.17 -13.56 20.23
C ASP A 242 4.96 -12.27 20.49
N ALA A 243 5.12 -11.41 19.47
CA ALA A 243 5.71 -10.08 19.61
C ALA A 243 4.79 -9.10 20.35
N TYR A 244 3.52 -9.47 20.55
CA TYR A 244 2.52 -8.61 21.16
C TYR A 244 1.79 -9.32 22.30
N VAL A 245 1.45 -8.55 23.33
CA VAL A 245 0.65 -9.00 24.46
C VAL A 245 -0.38 -7.93 24.81
N LEU A 246 -1.50 -8.34 25.41
CA LEU A 246 -2.50 -7.40 25.89
C LEU A 246 -1.87 -6.41 26.88
N ASN A 247 -2.12 -5.11 26.67
CA ASN A 247 -1.83 -4.05 27.61
C ASN A 247 -2.66 -4.19 28.90
N ALA A 248 -2.22 -3.55 29.99
CA ALA A 248 -3.01 -3.51 31.22
C ALA A 248 -4.35 -2.79 30.99
N VAL A 249 -5.38 -3.18 31.74
CA VAL A 249 -6.67 -2.46 31.68
C VAL A 249 -6.48 -1.07 32.29
N GLY A 250 -7.05 -0.06 31.64
CA GLY A 250 -6.87 1.34 32.00
C GLY A 250 -5.58 1.98 31.49
N THR A 251 -4.84 1.33 30.59
CA THR A 251 -3.63 1.91 29.97
C THR A 251 -3.70 1.81 28.46
N PHE A 252 -3.04 2.71 27.73
CA PHE A 252 -2.67 2.43 26.35
C PHE A 252 -1.56 1.39 26.28
N GLY A 253 -1.45 0.68 25.16
CA GLY A 253 -0.28 -0.14 24.87
C GLY A 253 0.88 0.65 24.26
N ASN A 254 2.05 0.05 24.23
CA ASN A 254 3.29 0.70 23.76
C ASN A 254 3.76 0.27 22.36
N ALA A 255 3.02 -0.60 21.65
CA ALA A 255 3.37 -0.99 20.29
C ALA A 255 3.27 0.20 19.32
N GLY A 256 4.27 0.34 18.44
CA GLY A 256 4.28 1.35 17.38
C GLY A 256 3.22 1.10 16.29
N ARG A 257 2.97 2.12 15.45
CA ARG A 257 2.22 1.94 14.20
C ARG A 257 3.07 1.16 13.20
N ASN A 258 2.42 0.33 12.39
CA ASN A 258 2.99 -0.16 11.13
C ASN A 258 4.30 -0.94 11.31
N THR A 259 4.33 -1.83 12.31
CA THR A 259 5.53 -2.54 12.81
C THR A 259 5.84 -3.86 12.10
N PHE A 260 4.92 -4.40 11.31
CA PHE A 260 5.14 -5.58 10.45
C PHE A 260 4.50 -5.36 9.07
N PHE A 261 4.65 -6.32 8.15
CA PHE A 261 4.22 -6.18 6.76
C PHE A 261 3.21 -7.25 6.35
N GLY A 262 2.15 -6.84 5.66
CA GLY A 262 1.24 -7.75 4.97
C GLY A 262 1.89 -8.40 3.74
N PRO A 263 1.14 -9.23 2.98
CA PRO A 263 1.65 -9.82 1.77
C PRO A 263 2.01 -8.80 0.69
N GLY A 264 3.16 -9.05 0.07
CA GLY A 264 3.55 -8.38 -1.17
C GLY A 264 2.74 -8.87 -2.37
N ILE A 265 3.05 -8.29 -3.52
CA ILE A 265 2.44 -8.65 -4.79
C ILE A 265 3.53 -9.25 -5.69
N LEU A 266 3.21 -10.35 -6.34
CA LEU A 266 3.92 -10.83 -7.53
C LEU A 266 2.86 -11.17 -8.57
N ASN A 267 2.77 -10.33 -9.60
CA ASN A 267 1.85 -10.52 -10.70
C ASN A 267 2.61 -10.50 -12.02
N VAL A 268 2.29 -11.45 -12.90
CA VAL A 268 2.84 -11.52 -14.25
C VAL A 268 1.67 -11.71 -15.20
N ASP A 269 1.41 -10.68 -15.99
CA ASP A 269 0.40 -10.71 -17.04
C ASP A 269 1.12 -10.85 -18.37
N SER A 270 0.63 -11.71 -19.26
CA SER A 270 1.27 -11.92 -20.55
C SER A 270 0.25 -12.07 -21.65
N SER A 271 0.59 -11.61 -22.84
CA SER A 271 -0.20 -11.81 -24.04
C SER A 271 0.67 -12.32 -25.18
N ILE A 272 0.08 -13.19 -25.98
CA ILE A 272 0.63 -13.64 -27.24
C ILE A 272 -0.29 -13.09 -28.33
N ILE A 273 0.30 -12.32 -29.23
CA ILE A 273 -0.40 -11.67 -30.33
C ILE A 273 0.15 -12.23 -31.64
N ARG A 274 -0.75 -12.55 -32.56
CA ARG A 274 -0.41 -12.97 -33.92
C ARG A 274 -1.06 -12.01 -34.91
N ASN A 275 -0.24 -11.34 -35.70
CA ASN A 275 -0.70 -10.47 -36.79
C ASN A 275 -0.58 -11.20 -38.14
N PHE A 276 -1.71 -11.53 -38.74
CA PHE A 276 -1.80 -12.00 -40.12
C PHE A 276 -1.98 -10.81 -41.06
N ARG A 277 -0.90 -10.42 -41.74
CA ARG A 277 -0.92 -9.32 -42.71
C ARG A 277 -1.42 -9.82 -44.06
N MET A 278 -2.41 -9.13 -44.61
CA MET A 278 -3.07 -9.44 -45.88
C MET A 278 -3.17 -8.17 -46.74
N ARG A 279 -2.09 -7.84 -47.46
CA ARG A 279 -1.96 -6.58 -48.21
C ARG A 279 -2.26 -5.37 -47.34
N SER A 280 -3.40 -4.68 -47.55
CA SER A 280 -3.82 -3.51 -46.78
C SER A 280 -4.53 -3.85 -45.47
N LYS A 281 -4.89 -5.12 -45.24
CA LYS A 281 -5.70 -5.56 -44.09
C LYS A 281 -4.86 -6.38 -43.11
N THR A 282 -5.21 -6.37 -41.84
CA THR A 282 -4.58 -7.23 -40.83
C THR A 282 -5.63 -7.94 -39.98
N LEU A 283 -5.52 -9.25 -39.86
CA LEU A 283 -6.26 -10.03 -38.85
C LEU A 283 -5.33 -10.29 -37.68
N GLN A 284 -5.72 -9.84 -36.49
CA GLN A 284 -4.97 -9.99 -35.25
C GLN A 284 -5.68 -10.96 -34.32
N PHE A 285 -4.99 -12.04 -33.95
CA PHE A 285 -5.39 -12.92 -32.86
C PHE A 285 -4.62 -12.55 -31.60
N ARG A 286 -5.29 -12.55 -30.45
CA ARG A 286 -4.70 -12.26 -29.14
C ARG A 286 -5.15 -13.30 -28.13
N LEU A 287 -4.19 -13.88 -27.42
CA LEU A 287 -4.40 -14.68 -26.23
C LEU A 287 -3.75 -13.94 -25.06
N GLU A 288 -4.53 -13.61 -24.04
CA GLU A 288 -4.06 -12.93 -22.83
C GLU A 288 -4.21 -13.84 -21.63
N ALA A 289 -3.23 -13.81 -20.74
CA ALA A 289 -3.23 -14.48 -19.46
C ALA A 289 -2.91 -13.44 -18.38
N PHE A 290 -3.90 -13.08 -17.58
CA PHE A 290 -3.71 -12.31 -16.35
C PHE A 290 -3.35 -13.28 -15.22
N ASN A 291 -2.34 -12.92 -14.42
CA ASN A 291 -1.74 -13.84 -13.45
C ASN A 291 -1.32 -15.17 -14.11
N LEU A 292 -0.43 -15.08 -15.12
CA LEU A 292 0.08 -16.18 -15.93
C LEU A 292 0.52 -17.39 -15.09
N PHE A 293 1.17 -17.16 -13.95
CA PHE A 293 1.66 -18.23 -13.08
C PHE A 293 0.61 -18.77 -12.09
N ASN A 294 -0.58 -18.17 -12.04
CA ASN A 294 -1.63 -18.52 -11.08
C ASN A 294 -1.16 -18.42 -9.61
N ASN A 295 -0.29 -17.44 -9.32
CA ASN A 295 0.18 -17.22 -7.96
C ASN A 295 -0.91 -16.51 -7.16
N PRO A 296 -1.26 -16.96 -5.95
CA PRO A 296 -2.21 -16.26 -5.11
C PRO A 296 -1.67 -14.87 -4.71
N ILE A 297 -2.49 -13.83 -4.90
CA ILE A 297 -2.22 -12.50 -4.35
C ILE A 297 -2.99 -12.38 -3.04
N TRP A 298 -2.34 -12.71 -1.94
CA TRP A 298 -2.95 -12.79 -0.62
C TRP A 298 -3.45 -11.44 -0.09
N ASN A 299 -4.54 -11.48 0.68
CA ASN A 299 -5.04 -10.35 1.45
C ASN A 299 -4.26 -10.20 2.77
N ASP A 300 -4.54 -9.13 3.50
CA ASP A 300 -3.87 -8.85 4.76
C ASP A 300 -4.23 -9.87 5.84
N PRO A 301 -3.29 -10.17 6.75
CA PRO A 301 -3.59 -11.00 7.90
C PRO A 301 -4.51 -10.24 8.86
N ASN A 302 -5.28 -10.99 9.65
CA ASN A 302 -5.99 -10.42 10.80
C ASN A 302 -4.97 -9.91 11.82
N THR A 303 -5.07 -8.64 12.19
CA THR A 303 -4.11 -7.97 13.11
C THR A 303 -4.67 -7.77 14.51
N THR A 304 -5.85 -8.31 14.81
CA THR A 304 -6.57 -8.11 16.06
C THR A 304 -6.29 -9.24 17.04
N LEU A 305 -5.61 -8.93 18.15
CA LEU A 305 -5.15 -9.92 19.15
C LEU A 305 -6.29 -10.76 19.73
N THR A 306 -7.46 -10.16 19.99
CA THR A 306 -8.60 -10.89 20.56
C THR A 306 -9.36 -11.72 19.52
N SER A 307 -8.99 -11.66 18.24
CA SER A 307 -9.63 -12.46 17.19
C SER A 307 -9.08 -13.88 17.19
N PRO A 308 -9.94 -14.92 17.03
CA PRO A 308 -9.48 -16.29 16.82
C PRO A 308 -8.69 -16.46 15.50
N LEU A 309 -8.76 -15.47 14.60
CA LEU A 309 -8.04 -15.46 13.32
C LEU A 309 -6.72 -14.69 13.39
N TYR A 310 -6.29 -14.21 14.57
CA TYR A 310 -5.09 -13.38 14.73
C TYR A 310 -3.86 -14.00 14.05
N GLY A 311 -3.18 -13.24 13.19
CA GLY A 311 -2.02 -13.71 12.44
C GLY A 311 -2.33 -14.48 11.16
N THR A 312 -3.61 -14.81 10.89
CA THR A 312 -4.00 -15.64 9.73
C THR A 312 -4.50 -14.80 8.55
N ILE A 313 -4.33 -15.33 7.33
CA ILE A 313 -4.88 -14.82 6.07
C ILE A 313 -5.93 -15.80 5.58
N THR A 314 -7.13 -15.30 5.30
CA THR A 314 -8.29 -16.12 4.91
C THR A 314 -8.80 -15.84 3.49
N SER A 315 -8.19 -14.91 2.77
CA SER A 315 -8.65 -14.50 1.43
C SER A 315 -7.52 -13.99 0.53
N THR A 316 -7.81 -13.85 -0.77
CA THR A 316 -6.96 -13.18 -1.76
C THR A 316 -7.51 -11.79 -2.09
N ARG A 317 -6.64 -10.89 -2.54
CA ARG A 317 -7.00 -9.52 -2.99
C ARG A 317 -7.49 -9.47 -4.43
N LYS A 318 -7.11 -10.47 -5.23
CA LYS A 318 -7.43 -10.55 -6.66
C LYS A 318 -7.89 -11.97 -7.02
N PRO A 319 -8.68 -12.09 -8.10
CA PRO A 319 -8.95 -13.38 -8.72
C PRO A 319 -7.67 -14.12 -9.11
N MET A 320 -7.82 -15.42 -9.30
CA MET A 320 -6.78 -16.29 -9.84
C MET A 320 -6.63 -16.06 -11.35
N ARG A 321 -5.86 -16.91 -12.04
CA ARG A 321 -5.56 -16.75 -13.47
C ARG A 321 -6.83 -16.57 -14.31
N GLU A 322 -6.82 -15.55 -15.16
CA GLU A 322 -7.87 -15.29 -16.14
C GLU A 322 -7.27 -15.35 -17.55
N LEU A 323 -7.95 -16.05 -18.46
CA LEU A 323 -7.57 -16.13 -19.87
C LEU A 323 -8.57 -15.40 -20.74
N GLN A 324 -8.09 -14.57 -21.66
CA GLN A 324 -8.93 -13.86 -22.63
C GLN A 324 -8.46 -14.14 -24.05
N LEU A 325 -9.44 -14.27 -24.95
CA LEU A 325 -9.22 -14.48 -26.38
C LEU A 325 -9.84 -13.30 -27.13
N GLY A 326 -9.06 -12.72 -28.05
CA GLY A 326 -9.47 -11.60 -28.87
C GLY A 326 -9.18 -11.84 -30.34
N LEU A 327 -10.11 -11.44 -31.20
CA LEU A 327 -9.93 -11.38 -32.64
C LEU A 327 -10.24 -9.96 -33.10
N LYS A 328 -9.32 -9.33 -33.81
CA LYS A 328 -9.48 -7.98 -34.35
C LYS A 328 -9.14 -7.96 -35.83
N PHE A 329 -10.02 -7.37 -36.64
CA PHE A 329 -9.75 -7.12 -38.05
C PHE A 329 -9.53 -5.62 -38.25
N VAL A 330 -8.44 -5.27 -38.93
CA VAL A 330 -8.05 -3.88 -39.23
C VAL A 330 -8.09 -3.70 -40.75
N PHE A 331 -8.84 -2.69 -41.18
CA PHE A 331 -9.05 -2.32 -42.58
C PHE A 331 -8.00 -1.33 -43.07
#